data_AF-X1E682-F1
#
_entry.id   AF-X1E682-F1
#
_cell.length_a   1.000
_cell.length_b   1.000
_cell.length_c   1.000
_cell.angle_alpha   90.00
_cell.angle_beta   90.00
_cell.angle_gamma   90.00
#
_symmetry.space_group_name_H-M   'P 1'
#
loop_
_entity.id
_entity.type
_entity.pdbx_description
1 polymer ?
#
loop_
_entity_poly.entity_id
_entity_poly.type
_entity_poly.pdbx_seq_one_letter_code
_entity_poly.pdbx_strand_id
1 'polypeptide(L)'
;LDMEILILFGFQVFYNEGMDLSNLPYPKEYLDMMKANIKKLADDIGISLKLSEKLPNSRLALYLSEFARKNGKFDDFHKLVFDSYWKDGKDIGDQALLLSLAAKVGLYKNDILEYVKSEEPKSELTKSLKDLRQYGINGVPTF
;
A
#
# COMPACT_ATOMS: atom_id res chain seq x y z
N LEU A 1 11.88 9.34 -8.86
CA LEU A 1 11.42 8.12 -9.57
C LEU A 1 11.33 7.11 -8.46
N ASP A 2 10.22 7.22 -7.76
CA ASP A 2 10.16 7.02 -6.31
C ASP A 2 9.66 5.62 -6.00
N MET A 3 10.26 5.04 -4.98
CA MET A 3 10.01 3.67 -4.50
C MET A 3 8.62 3.56 -3.88
N GLU A 4 7.60 3.60 -4.73
CA GLU A 4 6.23 3.77 -4.30
C GLU A 4 5.48 2.45 -4.23
N ILE A 5 5.39 1.97 -2.99
CA ILE A 5 4.27 1.21 -2.46
C ILE A 5 4.10 -0.15 -3.14
N LEU A 6 4.79 -1.12 -2.54
CA LEU A 6 4.72 -2.55 -2.75
C LEU A 6 3.32 -3.09 -2.38
N ILE A 7 2.29 -2.71 -3.14
CA ILE A 7 0.94 -3.24 -2.95
C ILE A 7 0.28 -3.42 -4.32
N LEU A 8 0.53 -4.59 -4.88
CA LEU A 8 -0.35 -5.36 -5.77
C LEU A 8 -1.29 -4.52 -6.64
N PHE A 9 -0.75 -4.10 -7.78
CA PHE A 9 -1.42 -3.41 -8.89
C PHE A 9 -2.73 -4.08 -9.37
N GLY A 10 -2.99 -5.34 -8.97
CA GLY A 10 -4.20 -6.09 -9.33
C GLY A 10 -5.31 -6.12 -8.27
N PHE A 11 -5.04 -5.84 -6.99
CA PHE A 11 -5.99 -6.19 -5.93
C PHE A 11 -6.93 -5.05 -5.48
N GLN A 12 -6.49 -3.80 -5.60
CA GLN A 12 -7.30 -2.63 -5.17
C GLN A 12 -8.45 -2.28 -6.11
N VAL A 13 -8.42 -2.75 -7.36
CA VAL A 13 -9.43 -2.37 -8.37
C VAL A 13 -10.72 -3.18 -8.23
N PHE A 14 -10.67 -4.36 -7.60
CA PHE A 14 -11.82 -5.27 -7.54
C PHE A 14 -12.49 -5.38 -6.15
N TYR A 15 -11.81 -4.99 -5.07
CA TYR A 15 -12.31 -5.22 -3.72
C TYR A 15 -12.29 -3.93 -2.88
N ASN A 16 -13.40 -3.67 -2.18
CA ASN A 16 -13.54 -2.53 -1.28
C ASN A 16 -12.87 -2.73 0.08
N GLU A 17 -12.51 -3.97 0.42
CA GLU A 17 -11.87 -4.37 1.67
C GLU A 17 -10.68 -5.29 1.40
N GLY A 18 -9.80 -5.45 2.40
CA GLY A 18 -8.72 -6.43 2.33
C GLY A 18 -9.27 -7.86 2.40
N MET A 19 -8.53 -8.82 1.84
CA MET A 19 -8.96 -10.21 1.73
C MET A 19 -7.95 -11.15 2.38
N ASP A 20 -8.45 -12.17 3.08
CA ASP A 20 -7.59 -13.27 3.54
C ASP A 20 -6.96 -14.00 2.35
N LEU A 21 -5.69 -14.36 2.46
CA LEU A 21 -4.98 -15.08 1.40
C LEU A 21 -5.71 -16.38 1.03
N SER A 22 -6.37 -17.04 2.00
CA SER A 22 -7.13 -18.27 1.74
C SER A 22 -8.33 -18.09 0.82
N ASN A 23 -8.84 -16.86 0.69
CA ASN A 23 -10.04 -16.54 -0.09
C ASN A 23 -9.71 -16.06 -1.50
N LEU A 24 -8.43 -15.97 -1.85
CA LEU A 24 -7.99 -15.58 -3.18
C LEU A 24 -8.34 -16.64 -4.22
N PRO A 25 -8.67 -16.25 -5.46
CA PRO A 25 -8.93 -17.19 -6.56
C PRO A 25 -7.63 -17.78 -7.14
N TYR A 26 -6.68 -18.13 -6.27
CA TYR A 26 -5.40 -18.74 -6.64
C TYR A 26 -5.24 -20.09 -5.93
N PRO A 27 -4.62 -21.09 -6.58
CA PRO A 27 -4.29 -22.35 -5.93
C PRO A 27 -3.39 -22.16 -4.71
N LYS A 28 -3.52 -23.02 -3.71
CA LYS A 28 -2.70 -22.96 -2.49
C LYS A 28 -1.20 -23.00 -2.80
N GLU A 29 -0.81 -23.83 -3.77
CA GLU A 29 0.59 -23.99 -4.20
C GLU A 29 1.16 -22.68 -4.77
N TYR A 30 0.33 -21.91 -5.48
CA TYR A 30 0.72 -20.59 -6.00
C TYR A 30 0.97 -19.61 -4.84
N LEU A 31 0.08 -19.59 -3.85
CA LEU A 31 0.22 -18.73 -2.67
C LEU A 31 1.45 -19.13 -1.85
N ASP A 32 1.70 -20.42 -1.66
CA ASP A 32 2.88 -20.93 -0.94
C ASP A 32 4.18 -20.52 -1.66
N MET A 33 4.24 -20.63 -3.00
CA MET A 33 5.37 -20.14 -3.78
C MET A 33 5.56 -18.63 -3.65
N MET A 34 4.48 -17.84 -3.71
CA MET A 34 4.55 -16.39 -3.52
C MET A 34 5.12 -16.04 -2.15
N LYS A 35 4.62 -16.67 -1.08
CA LYS A 35 5.13 -16.48 0.29
C LYS A 35 6.62 -16.83 0.40
N ALA A 36 7.03 -17.96 -0.19
CA ALA A 36 8.41 -18.40 -0.19
C ALA A 36 9.34 -17.42 -0.94
N ASN A 37 8.92 -16.89 -2.08
CA ASN A 37 9.68 -15.90 -2.85
C ASN A 37 9.87 -14.58 -2.08
N ILE A 38 8.80 -14.09 -1.43
CA ILE A 38 8.87 -12.88 -0.59
C ILE A 38 9.84 -13.08 0.57
N LYS A 39 9.74 -14.23 1.26
CA LYS A 39 10.64 -14.56 2.37
C LYS A 39 12.09 -14.64 1.90
N LYS A 40 12.36 -15.32 0.78
CA LYS A 40 13.71 -15.42 0.22
C LYS A 40 14.30 -14.04 -0.08
N LEU A 41 13.53 -13.17 -0.74
CA LEU A 41 13.98 -11.81 -1.04
C LEU A 41 14.34 -11.04 0.24
N ALA A 42 13.54 -11.19 1.28
CA ALA A 42 13.78 -10.57 2.57
C ALA A 42 15.05 -11.07 3.26
N ASP A 43 15.26 -12.38 3.26
CA ASP A 43 16.45 -13.02 3.80
C ASP A 43 17.71 -12.55 3.04
N ASP A 44 17.64 -12.47 1.69
CA ASP A 44 18.75 -12.02 0.83
C ASP A 44 19.19 -10.57 1.11
N ILE A 45 18.27 -9.70 1.53
CA ILE A 45 18.55 -8.28 1.84
C ILE A 45 18.63 -8.00 3.35
N GLY A 46 18.56 -9.04 4.20
CA GLY A 46 18.68 -8.93 5.65
C GLY A 46 17.50 -8.20 6.33
N ILE A 47 16.31 -8.23 5.74
CA ILE A 47 15.11 -7.60 6.30
C ILE A 47 14.23 -8.67 6.96
N SER A 48 13.89 -8.48 8.24
CA SER A 48 12.87 -9.29 8.89
C SER A 48 11.48 -8.89 8.39
N LEU A 49 10.82 -9.78 7.65
CA LEU A 49 9.42 -9.60 7.24
C LEU A 49 8.47 -10.41 8.11
N LYS A 50 7.34 -9.80 8.47
CA LYS A 50 6.18 -10.48 9.03
C LYS A 50 5.03 -10.40 8.05
N LEU A 51 4.94 -11.42 7.18
CA LEU A 51 3.91 -11.46 6.16
C LEU A 51 2.53 -11.63 6.79
N SER A 52 1.61 -10.71 6.47
CA SER A 52 0.21 -10.81 6.87
C SER A 52 -0.49 -11.94 6.11
N GLU A 53 -1.34 -12.70 6.81
CA GLU A 53 -2.26 -13.67 6.17
C GLU A 53 -3.43 -12.98 5.44
N LYS A 54 -3.55 -11.66 5.59
CA LYS A 54 -4.52 -10.82 4.89
C LYS A 54 -3.82 -9.87 3.92
N LEU A 55 -4.26 -9.85 2.68
CA LEU A 55 -3.93 -8.77 1.74
C LEU A 55 -4.73 -7.51 2.11
N PRO A 56 -4.07 -6.39 2.42
CA PRO A 56 -4.76 -5.16 2.76
C PRO A 56 -5.38 -4.53 1.51
N ASN A 57 -6.49 -3.81 1.68
CA ASN A 57 -6.88 -2.79 0.72
C ASN A 57 -6.09 -1.51 1.02
N SER A 58 -5.15 -1.17 0.15
CA SER A 58 -4.25 -0.04 0.39
C SER A 58 -4.66 1.26 -0.26
N ARG A 59 -5.88 1.35 -0.79
CA ARG A 59 -6.38 2.59 -1.42
C ARG A 59 -6.28 3.79 -0.47
N LEU A 60 -6.64 3.61 0.81
CA LEU A 60 -6.51 4.68 1.79
C LEU A 60 -5.04 5.03 2.08
N ALA A 61 -4.15 4.03 2.14
CA ALA A 61 -2.72 4.27 2.31
C ALA A 61 -2.14 5.07 1.12
N LEU A 62 -2.58 4.78 -0.11
CA LEU A 62 -2.21 5.54 -1.32
C LEU A 62 -2.70 6.99 -1.24
N TYR A 63 -3.96 7.21 -0.85
CA TYR A 63 -4.51 8.56 -0.70
C TYR A 63 -3.73 9.37 0.34
N LEU A 64 -3.45 8.78 1.51
CA LEU A 64 -2.68 9.47 2.54
C LEU A 64 -1.21 9.68 2.13
N SER A 65 -0.66 8.84 1.26
CA SER A 65 0.69 9.04 0.72
C SER A 65 0.74 10.26 -0.20
N GLU A 66 -0.25 10.44 -1.07
CA GLU A 66 -0.36 11.64 -1.90
C GLU A 66 -0.65 12.90 -1.07
N PHE A 67 -1.50 12.78 -0.04
CA PHE A 67 -1.69 13.87 0.92
C PHE A 67 -0.38 14.23 1.64
N ALA A 68 0.39 13.23 2.08
CA ALA A 68 1.69 13.44 2.70
C ALA A 68 2.68 14.10 1.73
N ARG A 69 2.68 13.73 0.45
CA ARG A 69 3.51 14.35 -0.60
C ARG A 69 3.22 15.84 -0.75
N LYS A 70 1.93 16.21 -0.82
CA LYS A 70 1.51 17.62 -0.89
C LYS A 70 1.97 18.47 0.30
N ASN A 71 2.19 17.82 1.44
CA ASN A 71 2.64 18.46 2.68
C ASN A 71 4.15 18.28 2.95
N GLY A 72 4.92 17.75 2.00
CA GLY A 72 6.37 17.52 2.17
C GLY A 72 6.71 16.45 3.22
N LYS A 73 5.80 15.51 3.49
CA LYS A 73 5.90 14.43 4.49
C LYS A 73 5.86 13.03 3.89
N PHE A 74 6.02 12.92 2.56
CA PHE A 74 5.92 11.64 1.86
C PHE A 74 6.89 10.60 2.41
N ASP A 75 8.19 10.88 2.44
CA ASP A 75 9.21 9.88 2.82
C ASP A 75 8.98 9.35 4.25
N ASP A 76 8.71 10.26 5.19
CA ASP A 76 8.46 9.91 6.59
C ASP A 76 7.19 9.05 6.74
N PHE A 77 6.10 9.45 6.07
CA PHE A 77 4.83 8.71 6.13
C PHE A 77 4.94 7.36 5.44
N HIS A 78 5.52 7.33 4.24
CA HIS A 78 5.73 6.14 3.43
C HIS A 78 6.55 5.11 4.21
N LYS A 79 7.63 5.53 4.86
CA LYS A 79 8.45 4.67 5.70
C LYS A 79 7.65 4.05 6.85
N LEU A 80 6.80 4.82 7.52
CA LEU A 80 5.96 4.32 8.61
C LEU A 80 4.94 3.28 8.14
N VAL A 81 4.29 3.52 6.99
CA VAL A 81 3.35 2.57 6.38
C VAL A 81 4.07 1.29 5.95
N PHE A 82 5.22 1.45 5.27
CA PHE A 82 6.05 0.34 4.83
C PHE A 82 6.49 -0.54 6.00
N ASP A 83 7.06 0.07 7.05
CA ASP A 83 7.52 -0.66 8.24
C ASP A 83 6.33 -1.33 8.96
N SER A 84 5.18 -0.66 9.07
CA SER A 84 3.98 -1.24 9.68
C SER A 84 3.47 -2.47 8.94
N TYR A 85 3.50 -2.45 7.60
CA TYR A 85 3.04 -3.60 6.82
C TYR A 85 4.08 -4.72 6.80
N TRP A 86 5.31 -4.40 6.40
CA TRP A 86 6.33 -5.39 6.09
C TRP A 86 7.05 -5.92 7.32
N LYS A 87 7.37 -5.06 8.29
CA LYS A 87 8.09 -5.47 9.50
C LYS A 87 7.13 -5.90 10.61
N ASP A 88 6.06 -5.13 10.84
CA ASP A 88 5.14 -5.40 11.94
C ASP A 88 3.99 -6.35 11.56
N GLY A 89 3.74 -6.57 10.26
CA GLY A 89 2.64 -7.40 9.76
C GLY A 89 1.26 -6.83 10.04
N LYS A 90 1.13 -5.50 10.10
CA LYS A 90 -0.15 -4.81 10.38
C LYS A 90 -0.97 -4.60 9.11
N ASP A 91 -2.29 -4.58 9.27
CA ASP A 91 -3.23 -4.30 8.18
C ASP A 91 -3.27 -2.81 7.85
N ILE A 92 -2.63 -2.41 6.75
CA ILE A 92 -2.65 -1.04 6.24
C ILE A 92 -3.94 -0.68 5.48
N GLY A 93 -4.96 -1.54 5.49
CA GLY A 93 -6.34 -1.18 5.21
C GLY A 93 -7.08 -0.60 6.42
N ASP A 94 -6.51 -0.68 7.63
CA ASP A 94 -7.10 -0.11 8.84
C ASP A 94 -6.94 1.42 8.87
N GLN A 95 -8.07 2.12 8.80
CA GLN A 95 -8.13 3.57 8.88
C GLN A 95 -7.56 4.12 10.20
N ALA A 96 -7.82 3.46 11.33
CA ALA A 96 -7.32 3.93 12.63
C ALA A 96 -5.79 3.83 12.70
N LEU A 97 -5.21 2.74 12.18
CA LEU A 97 -3.78 2.60 12.02
C LEU A 97 -3.22 3.73 11.15
N LEU A 98 -3.74 3.93 9.94
CA LEU A 98 -3.20 4.93 9.01
C LEU A 98 -3.28 6.37 9.56
N LEU A 99 -4.39 6.73 10.21
CA LEU A 99 -4.52 8.03 10.89
C LEU A 99 -3.51 8.18 12.03
N SER A 100 -3.23 7.11 12.78
CA SER A 100 -2.19 7.14 13.83
C SER A 100 -0.78 7.33 13.26
N LEU A 101 -0.49 6.74 12.09
CA LEU A 101 0.79 6.91 11.42
C LEU A 101 0.94 8.32 10.83
N ALA A 102 -0.12 8.85 10.23
CA ALA A 102 -0.15 10.21 9.69
C ALA A 102 0.08 11.27 10.78
N ALA A 103 -0.53 11.08 11.97
CA ALA A 103 -0.31 11.97 13.11
C ALA A 103 1.15 12.03 13.57
N LYS A 104 1.92 10.94 13.45
CA LYS A 104 3.36 10.91 13.82
C LYS A 104 4.22 11.81 12.95
N VAL A 105 3.77 12.14 11.74
CA VAL A 105 4.50 13.01 10.80
C VAL A 105 3.88 14.41 10.70
N GLY A 106 2.94 14.73 11.61
CA GLY A 106 2.30 16.05 11.69
C GLY A 106 1.12 16.23 10.73
N LEU A 107 0.56 15.15 10.19
CA LEU A 107 -0.65 15.20 9.36
C LEU A 107 -1.87 14.88 10.22
N TYR A 108 -2.79 15.83 10.36
CA TYR A 108 -3.89 15.72 11.31
C TYR A 108 -5.18 15.20 10.67
N LYS A 109 -5.96 14.52 11.51
CA LYS A 109 -7.17 13.79 11.10
C LYS A 109 -8.19 14.65 10.34
N ASN A 110 -8.38 15.91 10.71
CA ASN A 110 -9.40 16.75 10.09
C ASN A 110 -9.08 17.01 8.61
N ASP A 111 -7.85 17.45 8.32
CA ASP A 111 -7.40 17.75 6.95
C ASP A 111 -7.39 16.49 6.08
N ILE A 112 -6.97 15.35 6.66
CA ILE A 112 -7.00 14.05 5.98
C ILE A 112 -8.44 13.64 5.64
N LEU A 113 -9.38 13.78 6.58
CA LEU A 113 -10.77 13.39 6.35
C LEU A 113 -11.45 14.30 5.33
N GLU A 114 -11.10 15.58 5.28
CA GLU A 114 -11.58 16.49 4.25
C GLU A 114 -11.04 16.10 2.86
N TYR A 115 -9.73 15.86 2.75
CA TYR A 115 -9.11 15.41 1.51
C TYR A 115 -9.65 14.06 1.01
N VAL A 116 -9.79 13.07 1.89
CA VAL A 116 -10.30 11.73 1.53
C VAL A 116 -11.79 11.75 1.14
N LYS A 117 -12.57 12.72 1.63
CA LYS A 117 -13.98 12.91 1.24
C LYS A 117 -14.16 13.65 -0.09
N SER A 118 -13.12 14.31 -0.59
CA SER A 118 -13.18 14.98 -1.89
C SER A 118 -12.94 13.96 -3.04
N GLU A 119 -13.22 14.37 -4.28
CA GLU A 119 -12.90 13.55 -5.47
C GLU A 119 -11.41 13.62 -5.85
N GLU A 120 -10.64 14.49 -5.23
CA GLU A 120 -9.24 14.77 -5.57
C GLU A 120 -8.34 13.52 -5.49
N PRO A 121 -8.25 12.78 -4.36
CA PRO A 121 -7.38 11.61 -4.27
C PRO A 121 -7.75 10.51 -5.26
N LYS A 122 -9.04 10.34 -5.54
CA LYS A 122 -9.55 9.35 -6.49
C LYS A 122 -9.19 9.72 -7.93
N SER A 123 -9.31 10.99 -8.28
CA SER A 123 -8.93 11.52 -9.60
C SER A 123 -7.43 11.36 -9.83
N GLU A 124 -6.61 11.71 -8.84
CA GLU A 124 -5.15 11.58 -8.90
C GLU A 124 -4.72 10.12 -9.07
N LEU A 125 -5.23 9.21 -8.23
CA LEU A 125 -4.93 7.79 -8.36
C LEU A 125 -5.36 7.23 -9.72
N THR A 126 -6.55 7.61 -10.21
CA THR A 126 -7.06 7.17 -11.52
C THR A 126 -6.16 7.67 -12.66
N LYS A 127 -5.68 8.91 -12.57
CA LYS A 127 -4.76 9.49 -13.55
C LYS A 127 -3.42 8.75 -13.55
N SER A 128 -2.80 8.54 -12.39
CA SER A 128 -1.53 7.81 -12.28
C SER A 128 -1.65 6.38 -12.83
N LEU A 129 -2.76 5.69 -12.55
CA LEU A 129 -3.02 4.36 -13.10
C LEU A 129 -3.19 4.38 -14.62
N LYS A 130 -3.87 5.40 -15.18
CA LYS A 130 -4.04 5.56 -16.62
C LYS A 130 -2.69 5.79 -17.31
N ASP A 131 -1.85 6.65 -16.74
CA ASP A 131 -0.54 6.97 -17.27
C ASP A 131 0.36 5.72 -17.29
N LEU A 132 0.41 4.96 -16.19
CA LEU A 132 1.17 3.70 -16.12
C LEU A 132 0.71 2.69 -17.18
N ARG A 133 -0.61 2.54 -17.38
CA ARG A 133 -1.15 1.67 -18.42
C ARG A 133 -0.79 2.11 -19.84
N GLN A 134 -0.71 3.42 -20.10
CA GLN A 134 -0.28 3.94 -21.40
C GLN A 134 1.16 3.54 -21.75
N TYR A 135 2.01 3.36 -20.73
CA TYR A 135 3.37 2.87 -20.90
C TYR A 135 3.48 1.33 -20.87
N GLY A 136 2.35 0.60 -20.87
CA GLY A 136 2.33 -0.87 -20.78
C GLY A 136 2.73 -1.41 -19.41
N ILE A 137 2.81 -0.56 -18.39
CA ILE A 137 3.20 -0.93 -17.03
C ILE A 137 1.97 -1.50 -16.32
N ASN A 138 2.07 -2.78 -15.95
CA ASN A 138 0.98 -3.53 -15.30
C ASN A 138 1.32 -3.97 -13.88
N GLY A 139 2.45 -3.53 -13.33
CA GLY A 139 2.95 -4.00 -12.04
C GLY A 139 3.95 -3.05 -11.39
N VAL A 140 4.22 -3.33 -10.13
CA VAL A 140 5.27 -2.67 -9.33
C VAL A 140 6.20 -3.73 -8.75
N PRO A 141 7.49 -3.42 -8.50
CA PRO A 141 8.14 -2.13 -8.78
C PRO A 141 8.39 -1.93 -10.30
N THR A 142 8.39 -0.66 -10.74
CA THR A 142 8.81 -0.24 -12.09
C THR A 142 9.83 0.89 -11.96
N PHE A 143 10.90 0.86 -12.77
CA PHE A 143 12.05 1.77 -12.72
C PHE A 143 12.25 2.51 -14.06
#